data_AF-A0A926LFS3-F1
#
_entry.id   AF-A0A926LFS3-F1
#
_cell.length_a   1.000
_cell.length_b   1.000
_cell.length_c   1.000
_cell.angle_alpha   90.00
_cell.angle_beta   90.00
_cell.angle_gamma   90.00
#
_symmetry.space_group_name_H-M   'P 1'
#
loop_
_entity.id
_entity.type
_entity.pdbx_description
1 polymer ?
#
loop_
_entity_poly.entity_id
_entity_poly.type
_entity_poly.pdbx_seq_one_letter_code
_entity_poly.pdbx_strand_id
1 'polypeptide(L)'
;MRRTARLLTGSVLAVAAAAPAYAADGQGLEVYPSSVVPGGQVTVNTSACAGGGTAAGDASAVGAGAFTLAPSTHEEDAIGQFRVPPSAQPGTYEITATCAEGGRRVTVTGDLVVTLASQRQQVHPRGSVKTGVGGALGPDPVQTAAGVAALAVAAAGGTWLLHRRARGDGI
;
A
#
# COMPACT_ATOMS: atom_id res chain seq x y z
N MET A 1 -40.33 -46.17 -11.72
CA MET A 1 -39.89 -44.86 -11.19
C MET A 1 -38.36 -44.86 -11.11
N ARG A 2 -37.67 -44.16 -12.01
CA ARG A 2 -36.20 -44.02 -11.98
C ARG A 2 -35.90 -42.52 -11.93
N ARG A 3 -35.43 -42.03 -10.78
CA ARG A 3 -35.01 -40.64 -10.58
C ARG A 3 -33.52 -40.54 -10.88
N THR A 4 -33.17 -39.90 -12.00
CA THR A 4 -31.80 -39.53 -12.34
C THR A 4 -31.50 -38.17 -11.73
N ALA A 5 -30.63 -38.13 -10.71
CA ALA A 5 -30.16 -36.90 -10.09
C ALA A 5 -29.07 -36.26 -10.98
N ARG A 6 -29.32 -35.03 -11.45
CA ARG A 6 -28.31 -34.18 -12.09
C ARG A 6 -27.44 -33.56 -11.00
N LEU A 7 -26.13 -33.83 -11.04
CA LEU A 7 -25.14 -33.17 -10.19
C LEU A 7 -24.64 -31.90 -10.88
N LEU A 8 -24.64 -30.81 -10.10
CA LEU A 8 -24.32 -29.44 -10.49
C LEU A 8 -22.82 -29.25 -10.69
N THR A 9 -22.43 -28.70 -11.84
CA THR A 9 -21.07 -28.21 -12.13
C THR A 9 -20.78 -26.94 -11.35
N GLY A 10 -19.89 -27.02 -10.35
CA GLY A 10 -19.38 -25.87 -9.61
C GLY A 10 -18.17 -25.26 -10.32
N SER A 11 -18.31 -24.01 -10.78
CA SER A 11 -17.23 -23.19 -11.32
C SER A 11 -16.41 -22.60 -10.17
N VAL A 12 -15.14 -22.99 -10.07
CA VAL A 12 -14.17 -22.41 -9.13
C VAL A 12 -13.59 -21.15 -9.76
N LEU A 13 -13.90 -19.98 -9.20
CA LEU A 13 -13.21 -18.72 -9.52
C LEU A 13 -11.88 -18.69 -8.77
N ALA A 14 -10.77 -18.84 -9.49
CA ALA A 14 -9.44 -18.56 -8.95
C ALA A 14 -9.18 -17.05 -9.05
N VAL A 15 -9.07 -16.37 -7.91
CA VAL A 15 -8.59 -14.98 -7.84
C VAL A 15 -7.07 -15.03 -7.98
N ALA A 16 -6.56 -14.61 -9.14
CA ALA A 16 -5.14 -14.38 -9.33
C ALA A 16 -4.75 -13.10 -8.57
N ALA A 17 -4.00 -13.26 -7.47
CA ALA A 17 -3.32 -12.15 -6.83
C ALA A 17 -2.16 -11.71 -7.74
N ALA A 18 -2.33 -10.58 -8.42
CA ALA A 18 -1.23 -9.89 -9.08
C ALA A 18 -0.33 -9.30 -7.99
N ALA A 19 0.84 -9.89 -7.78
CA ALA A 19 1.87 -9.28 -6.96
C ALA A 19 2.40 -8.03 -7.69
N PRO A 20 2.66 -6.92 -6.98
CA PRO A 20 3.36 -5.79 -7.57
C PRO A 20 4.76 -6.26 -7.98
N ALA A 21 5.09 -6.08 -9.26
CA ALA A 21 6.45 -6.23 -9.74
C ALA A 21 7.26 -5.05 -9.21
N TYR A 22 8.00 -5.27 -8.13
CA TYR A 22 9.07 -4.36 -7.73
C TYR A 22 10.20 -4.53 -8.76
N ALA A 23 10.41 -3.49 -9.57
CA ALA A 23 11.49 -3.43 -10.55
C ALA A 23 12.85 -3.48 -9.82
N ALA A 24 13.77 -4.26 -10.40
CA ALA A 24 15.02 -4.66 -9.82
C ALA A 24 15.97 -3.48 -9.51
N ASP A 25 16.45 -3.46 -8.27
CA ASP A 25 17.56 -2.63 -7.80
C ASP A 25 18.86 -2.94 -8.55
N GLY A 26 19.55 -1.90 -9.02
CA GLY A 26 21.01 -1.96 -9.24
C GLY A 26 21.61 -1.11 -10.36
N GLN A 27 20.85 -0.71 -11.38
CA GLN A 27 21.34 0.14 -12.49
C GLN A 27 20.29 1.16 -12.97
N GLY A 28 19.31 1.45 -12.12
CA GLY A 28 18.16 2.32 -12.43
C GLY A 28 18.41 3.79 -12.09
N LEU A 29 17.48 4.64 -12.53
CA LEU A 29 17.47 6.05 -12.18
C LEU A 29 16.91 6.20 -10.75
N GLU A 30 17.73 6.68 -9.82
CA GLU A 30 17.30 6.89 -8.45
C GLU A 30 16.61 8.25 -8.30
N VAL A 31 15.38 8.22 -7.78
CA VAL A 31 14.53 9.41 -7.65
C VAL A 31 14.25 9.68 -6.17
N TYR A 32 14.70 10.84 -5.68
CA TYR A 32 14.56 11.24 -4.29
C TYR A 32 13.89 12.62 -4.14
N PRO A 33 12.80 12.73 -3.36
CA PRO A 33 12.01 11.63 -2.81
C PRO A 33 11.27 10.84 -3.89
N SER A 34 11.00 9.56 -3.64
CA SER A 34 10.13 8.72 -4.48
C SER A 34 8.65 9.13 -4.42
N SER A 35 8.25 9.91 -3.41
CA SER A 35 6.93 10.53 -3.32
C SER A 35 6.99 12.03 -3.01
N VAL A 36 6.25 12.83 -3.78
CA VAL A 36 6.29 14.29 -3.70
C VAL A 36 4.89 14.89 -3.86
N VAL A 37 4.68 16.08 -3.31
CA VAL A 37 3.48 16.89 -3.55
C VAL A 37 3.70 17.85 -4.73
N PRO A 38 2.64 18.29 -5.43
CA PRO A 38 2.75 19.33 -6.45
C PRO A 38 3.49 20.56 -5.91
N GLY A 39 4.42 21.10 -6.70
CA GLY A 39 5.32 22.18 -6.30
C GLY A 39 6.59 21.73 -5.58
N GLY A 40 6.75 20.44 -5.25
CA GLY A 40 7.94 19.92 -4.59
C GLY A 40 9.17 19.81 -5.51
N GLN A 41 10.35 19.79 -4.88
CA GLN A 41 11.63 19.56 -5.56
C GLN A 41 11.97 18.08 -5.53
N VAL A 42 12.42 17.56 -6.67
CA VAL A 42 12.90 16.18 -6.82
C VAL A 42 14.35 16.22 -7.29
N THR A 43 15.17 15.38 -6.68
CA THR A 43 16.55 15.10 -7.06
C THR A 43 16.61 13.74 -7.71
N VAL A 44 17.38 13.65 -8.77
CA VAL A 44 17.57 12.44 -9.56
C VAL A 44 19.05 12.13 -9.63
N ASN A 45 19.42 10.87 -9.41
CA ASN A 45 20.77 10.38 -9.50
C ASN A 45 20.84 9.12 -10.37
N THR A 46 21.94 8.90 -11.08
CA THR A 46 22.20 7.66 -11.81
C THR A 46 23.70 7.39 -11.91
N SER A 47 24.07 6.15 -11.61
CA SER A 47 25.41 5.58 -11.80
C SER A 47 25.57 4.86 -13.14
N ALA A 48 24.48 4.70 -13.90
CA ALA A 48 24.50 4.01 -15.20
C ALA A 48 25.21 4.81 -16.29
N CYS A 49 25.58 6.06 -16.00
CA CYS A 49 26.25 6.96 -16.92
C CYS A 49 27.74 7.01 -16.58
N ALA A 50 28.42 5.89 -16.82
CA ALA A 50 29.86 5.80 -16.66
C ALA A 50 30.56 6.84 -17.55
N GLY A 51 31.65 7.44 -17.06
CA GLY A 51 32.46 8.36 -17.87
C GLY A 51 32.16 9.86 -17.70
N GLY A 52 31.43 10.27 -16.66
CA GLY A 52 31.40 11.66 -16.20
C GLY A 52 30.82 12.68 -17.19
N GLY A 53 30.02 12.23 -18.16
CA GLY A 53 29.32 13.09 -19.11
C GLY A 53 28.04 13.71 -18.53
N THR A 54 27.54 14.77 -19.16
CA THR A 54 26.20 15.31 -18.84
C THR A 54 25.11 14.39 -19.38
N ALA A 55 24.05 14.17 -18.61
CA ALA A 55 22.87 13.43 -19.06
C ALA A 55 21.68 14.35 -19.32
N ALA A 56 20.82 13.95 -20.25
CA ALA A 56 19.54 14.61 -20.48
C ALA A 56 18.42 13.85 -19.74
N GLY A 57 17.82 14.50 -18.76
CA GLY A 57 16.63 14.00 -18.05
C GLY A 57 15.35 14.50 -18.69
N ASP A 58 14.30 13.69 -18.68
CA ASP A 58 12.96 14.05 -19.10
C ASP A 58 11.93 13.75 -18.00
N ALA A 59 11.28 14.81 -17.54
CA ALA A 59 10.17 14.79 -16.59
C ALA A 59 8.90 15.43 -17.20
N SER A 60 8.76 15.37 -18.52
CA SER A 60 7.56 15.85 -19.24
C SER A 60 6.30 15.11 -18.84
N ALA A 61 6.39 13.84 -18.42
CA ALA A 61 5.26 13.05 -17.94
C ALA A 61 4.53 13.71 -16.75
N VAL A 62 5.28 14.39 -15.87
CA VAL A 62 4.74 15.15 -14.73
C VAL A 62 4.57 16.66 -15.05
N GLY A 63 4.92 17.07 -16.27
CA GLY A 63 4.83 18.45 -16.75
C GLY A 63 6.01 19.35 -16.36
N ALA A 64 7.10 18.78 -15.83
CA ALA A 64 8.32 19.54 -15.47
C ALA A 64 9.25 19.79 -16.66
N GLY A 65 9.06 19.07 -17.77
CA GLY A 65 9.86 19.19 -18.98
C GLY A 65 11.22 18.48 -18.88
N ALA A 66 12.13 18.85 -19.79
CA ALA A 66 13.49 18.34 -19.80
C ALA A 66 14.38 19.04 -18.75
N PHE A 67 15.30 18.30 -18.16
CA PHE A 67 16.31 18.80 -17.23
C PHE A 67 17.68 18.20 -17.55
N THR A 68 18.74 18.78 -17.00
CA THR A 68 20.11 18.30 -17.22
C THR A 68 20.65 17.69 -15.93
N LEU A 69 21.30 16.54 -16.04
CA LEU A 69 22.06 15.95 -14.96
C LEU A 69 23.54 16.27 -15.20
N ALA A 70 24.17 16.86 -14.20
CA ALA A 70 25.58 17.19 -14.21
C ALA A 70 26.39 16.07 -13.54
N PRO A 71 27.61 15.78 -14.04
CA PRO A 71 28.49 14.83 -13.40
C PRO A 71 28.87 15.33 -11.99
N SER A 72 28.84 14.42 -11.02
CA SER A 72 29.25 14.68 -9.65
C SER A 72 30.64 14.09 -9.37
N THR A 73 31.30 14.57 -8.32
CA THR A 73 32.67 14.13 -7.96
C THR A 73 32.71 12.84 -7.16
N HIS A 74 31.55 12.27 -6.82
CA HIS A 74 31.42 11.00 -6.11
C HIS A 74 30.85 9.94 -7.06
N GLU A 75 31.46 8.77 -7.08
CA GLU A 75 30.92 7.53 -7.70
C GLU A 75 30.66 7.56 -9.23
N GLU A 76 31.15 8.57 -9.95
CA GLU A 76 30.83 8.81 -11.38
C GLU A 76 29.34 9.01 -11.65
N ASP A 77 28.62 9.49 -10.64
CA ASP A 77 27.18 9.68 -10.68
C ASP A 77 26.77 10.99 -11.38
N ALA A 78 25.74 10.94 -12.21
CA ALA A 78 25.11 12.11 -12.79
C ALA A 78 23.89 12.54 -11.97
N ILE A 79 23.91 13.77 -11.46
CA ILE A 79 22.87 14.31 -10.57
C ILE A 79 22.16 15.47 -11.24
N GLY A 80 20.82 15.44 -11.22
CA GLY A 80 19.97 16.53 -11.69
C GLY A 80 18.80 16.78 -10.75
N GLN A 81 18.13 17.91 -10.92
CA GLN A 81 16.96 18.24 -10.13
C GLN A 81 15.88 18.89 -11.00
N PHE A 82 14.62 18.61 -10.69
CA PHE A 82 13.48 19.27 -11.32
C PHE A 82 12.36 19.52 -10.31
N ARG A 83 11.54 20.54 -10.58
CA ARG A 83 10.40 20.89 -9.74
C ARG A 83 9.13 20.35 -10.37
N VAL A 84 8.32 19.65 -9.59
CA VAL A 84 6.99 19.20 -10.00
C VAL A 84 6.06 20.41 -10.10
N PRO A 85 5.37 20.65 -11.22
CA PRO A 85 4.42 21.76 -11.36
C PRO A 85 3.29 21.68 -10.33
N PRO A 86 2.73 22.82 -9.90
CA PRO A 86 1.56 22.83 -9.02
C PRO A 86 0.29 22.26 -9.69
N SER A 87 0.28 22.18 -11.03
CA SER A 87 -0.80 21.57 -11.82
C SER A 87 -0.64 20.06 -12.02
N ALA A 88 0.40 19.44 -11.49
CA ALA A 88 0.61 18.00 -11.60
C ALA A 88 -0.51 17.24 -10.86
N GLN A 89 -1.07 16.23 -11.52
CA GLN A 89 -2.11 15.39 -10.92
C GLN A 89 -1.47 14.30 -10.04
N PRO A 90 -2.18 13.79 -9.01
CA PRO A 90 -1.71 12.63 -8.27
C PRO A 90 -1.63 11.38 -9.16
N GLY A 91 -0.54 10.63 -9.06
CA GLY A 91 -0.29 9.46 -9.89
C GLY A 91 1.17 9.00 -9.86
N THR A 92 1.46 7.88 -10.50
CA THR A 92 2.82 7.40 -10.73
C THR A 92 3.28 7.86 -12.10
N TYR A 93 4.45 8.46 -12.15
CA TYR A 93 5.07 9.00 -13.36
C TYR A 93 6.43 8.38 -13.56
N GLU A 94 6.73 7.98 -14.79
CA GLU A 94 8.05 7.54 -15.18
C GLU A 94 8.91 8.78 -15.50
N ILE A 95 10.10 8.82 -14.90
CA ILE A 95 11.15 9.80 -15.18
C ILE A 95 12.24 9.05 -15.94
N THR A 96 12.75 9.66 -17.01
CA THR A 96 13.81 9.04 -17.81
C THR A 96 15.06 9.90 -17.82
N ALA A 97 16.21 9.27 -17.92
CA ALA A 97 17.47 9.95 -18.18
C ALA A 97 18.22 9.22 -19.29
N THR A 98 18.76 9.99 -20.24
CA THR A 98 19.52 9.47 -21.36
C THR A 98 20.94 10.02 -21.35
N CYS A 99 21.90 9.11 -21.40
CA CYS A 99 23.33 9.38 -21.46
C CYS A 99 23.87 9.02 -22.84
N ALA A 100 24.80 9.82 -23.34
CA ALA A 100 25.52 9.58 -24.58
C ALA A 100 27.00 9.34 -24.25
N GLU A 101 27.42 8.08 -24.28
CA GLU A 101 28.79 7.67 -23.96
C GLU A 101 29.40 7.00 -25.20
N GLY A 102 30.53 7.51 -25.69
CA GLY A 102 31.29 6.88 -26.78
C GLY A 102 30.48 6.59 -28.07
N GLY A 103 29.41 7.33 -28.35
CA GLY A 103 28.52 7.12 -29.50
C GLY A 103 27.35 6.15 -29.25
N ARG A 104 27.22 5.60 -28.05
CA ARG A 104 26.10 4.74 -27.63
C ARG A 104 25.17 5.52 -26.69
N ARG A 105 23.86 5.35 -26.85
CA ARG A 105 22.84 5.95 -25.99
C ARG A 105 22.37 4.92 -24.97
N VAL A 106 22.42 5.27 -23.70
CA VAL A 106 21.89 4.47 -22.60
C VAL A 106 20.74 5.26 -21.98
N THR A 107 19.57 4.63 -21.86
CA THR A 107 18.39 5.22 -21.23
C THR A 107 18.08 4.44 -19.97
N VAL A 108 17.97 5.15 -18.85
CA VAL A 108 17.53 4.62 -17.56
C VAL A 108 16.24 5.29 -17.15
N THR A 109 15.42 4.55 -16.40
CA THR A 109 14.11 5.01 -15.94
C THR A 109 14.00 4.87 -14.43
N GLY A 110 13.13 5.69 -13.83
CA GLY A 110 12.84 5.69 -12.40
C GLY A 110 11.45 6.26 -12.14
N ASP A 111 10.78 5.75 -11.12
CA ASP A 111 9.39 6.12 -10.83
C ASP A 111 9.32 7.26 -9.80
N LEU A 112 8.40 8.21 -10.06
CA LEU A 112 8.02 9.27 -9.14
C LEU A 112 6.52 9.18 -8.85
N VAL A 113 6.16 9.15 -7.56
CA VAL A 113 4.76 9.19 -7.14
C VAL A 113 4.39 10.61 -6.71
N VAL A 114 3.44 11.23 -7.44
CA VAL A 114 2.83 12.50 -7.01
C VAL A 114 1.63 12.18 -6.12
N THR A 115 1.61 12.78 -4.94
CA THR A 115 0.59 12.55 -3.91
C THR A 115 0.01 13.88 -3.42
N LEU A 116 -1.18 13.83 -2.81
CA LEU A 116 -1.81 15.02 -2.20
C LEU A 116 -1.20 15.37 -0.83
N ALA A 117 -0.53 14.42 -0.18
CA ALA A 117 0.12 14.60 1.12
C ALA A 117 1.49 13.90 1.10
N SER A 118 2.55 14.67 1.39
CA SER A 118 3.91 14.17 1.47
C SER A 118 4.01 13.07 2.53
N GLN A 119 4.57 11.89 2.20
CA GLN A 119 4.76 10.82 3.20
C GLN A 119 5.68 11.23 4.36
N ARG A 120 6.56 12.22 4.15
CA ARG A 120 7.37 12.82 5.23
C ARG A 120 6.55 13.56 6.28
N GLN A 121 5.31 13.92 5.95
CA GLN A 121 4.40 14.64 6.82
C GLN A 121 3.22 13.72 7.12
N GLN A 122 3.47 12.67 7.90
CA GLN A 122 2.38 11.93 8.55
C GLN A 122 1.76 12.86 9.60
N VAL A 123 0.90 13.76 9.13
CA VAL A 123 0.11 14.65 9.98
C VAL A 123 -0.84 13.74 10.73
N HIS A 124 -0.46 13.40 11.95
CA HIS A 124 -1.36 12.73 12.86
C HIS A 124 -2.59 13.62 12.99
N PRO A 125 -3.80 13.15 12.67
CA PRO A 125 -4.99 13.98 12.79
C PRO A 125 -5.11 14.43 14.25
N ARG A 126 -4.82 15.71 14.49
CA ARG A 126 -4.97 16.34 15.80
C ARG A 126 -6.38 16.89 15.87
N GLY A 127 -7.28 16.10 16.40
CA GLY A 127 -8.66 16.50 16.63
C GLY A 127 -9.53 15.28 16.89
N SER A 128 -10.39 15.38 17.90
CA SER A 128 -11.46 14.41 18.11
C SER A 128 -12.32 14.39 16.86
N VAL A 129 -12.26 13.32 16.07
CA VAL A 129 -13.21 13.15 14.98
C VAL A 129 -14.59 13.05 15.62
N LYS A 130 -15.46 13.99 15.29
CA LYS A 130 -16.88 13.97 15.70
C LYS A 130 -17.63 12.97 14.81
N THR A 131 -17.07 11.77 14.65
CA THR A 131 -17.79 10.61 14.14
C THR A 131 -18.81 10.28 15.22
N GLY A 132 -20.08 10.60 14.94
CA GLY A 132 -21.16 10.43 15.90
C GLY A 132 -21.20 9.03 16.51
N VAL A 133 -21.59 9.00 17.79
CA VAL A 133 -22.12 7.86 18.56
C VAL A 133 -21.36 6.53 18.45
N GLY A 134 -20.05 6.54 18.27
CA GLY A 134 -19.19 5.36 18.46
C GLY A 134 -18.65 5.31 19.89
N GLY A 135 -19.53 5.28 20.89
CA GLY A 135 -19.10 5.02 22.26
C GLY A 135 -18.48 3.64 22.31
N ALA A 136 -17.17 3.54 22.53
CA ALA A 136 -16.62 2.30 23.05
C ALA A 136 -17.39 2.03 24.34
N LEU A 137 -18.28 1.04 24.32
CA LEU A 137 -18.87 0.51 25.54
C LEU A 137 -17.69 -0.02 26.34
N GLY A 138 -17.14 0.85 27.20
CA GLY A 138 -16.29 0.43 28.30
C GLY A 138 -17.03 -0.65 29.07
N PRO A 139 -16.31 -1.58 29.73
CA PRO A 139 -16.88 -2.80 30.30
C PRO A 139 -18.10 -2.47 31.16
N ASP A 140 -19.30 -2.68 30.60
CA ASP A 140 -20.54 -2.41 31.30
C ASP A 140 -20.71 -3.54 32.33
N PRO A 141 -20.62 -3.22 33.63
CA PRO A 141 -20.73 -4.23 34.67
C PRO A 141 -22.10 -4.94 34.62
N VAL A 142 -23.14 -4.28 34.09
CA VAL A 142 -24.49 -4.85 33.94
C VAL A 142 -24.52 -5.90 32.84
N GLN A 143 -23.86 -5.63 31.70
CA GLN A 143 -23.81 -6.57 30.58
C GLN A 143 -22.96 -7.81 30.93
N THR A 144 -21.90 -7.62 31.71
CA THR A 144 -21.06 -8.71 32.22
C THR A 144 -21.82 -9.56 33.25
N ALA A 145 -22.53 -8.93 34.20
CA ALA A 145 -23.36 -9.62 35.19
C ALA A 145 -24.50 -10.43 34.53
N ALA A 146 -25.13 -9.88 33.50
CA ALA A 146 -26.18 -10.59 32.74
C ALA A 146 -25.63 -11.83 32.03
N GLY A 147 -24.46 -11.74 31.40
CA GLY A 147 -23.81 -12.88 30.74
C GLY A 147 -23.44 -14.01 31.71
N VAL A 148 -22.89 -13.67 32.88
CA VAL A 148 -22.51 -14.66 33.91
C VAL A 148 -23.74 -15.33 34.52
N ALA A 149 -24.83 -14.58 34.76
CA ALA A 149 -26.07 -15.13 35.28
C ALA A 149 -26.69 -16.17 34.32
N ALA A 150 -26.67 -15.91 33.02
CA ALA A 150 -27.20 -16.85 32.01
C ALA A 150 -26.42 -18.18 32.00
N LEU A 151 -25.09 -18.15 32.14
CA LEU A 151 -24.27 -19.35 32.21
C LEU A 151 -24.55 -20.19 33.48
N ALA A 152 -24.75 -19.54 34.63
CA ALA A 152 -25.07 -20.22 35.88
C ALA A 152 -26.42 -20.97 35.82
N VAL A 153 -27.44 -20.34 35.22
CA VAL A 153 -28.77 -20.95 35.03
C VAL A 153 -28.69 -22.17 34.11
N ALA A 154 -27.89 -22.12 33.04
CA ALA A 154 -27.71 -23.25 32.13
C ALA A 154 -27.05 -24.46 32.83
N ALA A 155 -26.03 -24.22 33.66
CA ALA A 155 -25.34 -25.29 34.39
C ALA A 155 -26.22 -25.95 35.47
N ALA A 156 -26.94 -25.14 36.26
CA ALA A 156 -27.86 -25.65 37.28
C ALA A 156 -29.10 -26.33 36.65
N GLY A 157 -29.65 -25.76 35.59
CA GLY A 157 -30.78 -26.35 34.86
C GLY A 157 -30.43 -27.65 34.16
N GLY A 158 -29.25 -27.72 33.52
CA GLY A 158 -28.78 -28.93 32.83
C GLY A 158 -28.57 -30.11 33.77
N THR A 159 -27.96 -29.86 34.94
CA THR A 159 -27.74 -30.89 35.97
C THR A 159 -29.07 -31.39 36.58
N TRP A 160 -30.03 -30.49 36.83
CA TRP A 160 -31.36 -30.88 37.30
C TRP A 160 -32.16 -31.68 36.27
N LEU A 161 -32.12 -31.29 34.99
CA LEU A 161 -32.78 -32.02 33.89
C LEU A 161 -32.21 -33.43 33.70
N LEU A 162 -30.90 -33.62 33.87
CA LEU A 162 -30.27 -34.94 33.86
C LEU A 162 -30.69 -35.78 35.07
N HIS A 163 -30.79 -35.17 36.26
CA HIS A 163 -31.26 -35.85 37.47
C HIS A 163 -32.73 -36.29 37.36
N ARG A 164 -33.58 -35.54 36.63
CA ARG A 164 -34.98 -35.94 36.41
C ARG A 164 -35.11 -37.17 35.51
N ARG A 165 -34.22 -37.37 34.54
CA ARG A 165 -34.24 -38.57 33.67
C ARG A 165 -33.73 -39.83 34.38
N ALA A 166 -32.80 -39.71 35.32
CA ALA A 166 -32.25 -40.85 36.04
C ALA A 166 -33.21 -41.47 37.10
N ARG A 167 -34.31 -40.80 37.45
CA ARG A 167 -35.34 -41.34 38.36
C ARG A 167 -36.64 -41.76 37.64
N GLY A 168 -36.62 -41.82 36.30
CA GLY A 168 -37.78 -42.15 35.47
C GLY A 168 -37.89 -43.61 35.04
N ASP A 169 -36.83 -44.43 35.17
CA ASP A 169 -36.86 -45.87 34.86
C ASP A 169 -36.79 -46.70 36.15
N GLY A 170 -37.92 -46.73 36.84
CA GLY A 170 -38.18 -47.60 37.99
C GLY A 170 -39.61 -48.13 37.93
N ILE A 171 -39.91 -48.91 36.90
CA ILE A 171 -40.94 -49.97 36.92
C ILE A 171 -40.32 -51.26 36.42
#